data_AF-A0A2G5CKR9-F1
#
_entry.id   AF-A0A2G5CKR9-F1
#
_cell.length_a   1.000
_cell.length_b   1.000
_cell.length_c   1.000
_cell.angle_alpha   90.00
_cell.angle_beta   90.00
_cell.angle_gamma   90.00
#
_symmetry.space_group_name_H-M   'P 1'
#
loop_
_entity.id
_entity.type
_entity.pdbx_description
1 polymer ?
#
loop_
_entity_poly.entity_id
_entity_poly.type
_entity_poly.pdbx_seq_one_letter_code
_entity_poly.pdbx_strand_id
1 'polypeptide(L)'
;MLGFGFDIINKVYKVVVLFLWANGRVLESETQVFTLGSSLWRTVNKAPKMRFVKGCSAYVNGSLHWLTRGEPGDGSRSKIIVSFTLSSEEFGVIPSPEFNYLSTIESFKADSLIQLVELRECLSIVDSSFDHHIEIWVMKDYNVKESWTRFCVSKYYLEGMQFKLVNAISFRQNNEIVLLCDFLSLVSYNTETGNFTTVEVGGLNNNADDFRKYYGGAFSYVESLISPKSACRI
;
A
#
# COMPACT_ATOMS: atom_id res chain seq x y z
N MET A 1 -3.10 -2.18 -12.11
CA MET A 1 -2.63 -2.29 -10.71
C MET A 1 -1.68 -3.44 -10.61
N LEU A 2 -0.61 -3.34 -9.82
CA LEU A 2 0.33 -4.43 -9.61
C LEU A 2 0.32 -4.81 -8.12
N GLY A 3 0.58 -6.07 -7.83
CA GLY A 3 0.85 -6.56 -6.47
C GLY A 3 1.82 -7.73 -6.55
N PHE A 4 2.61 -7.90 -5.50
CA PHE A 4 3.60 -8.97 -5.38
C PHE A 4 3.51 -9.58 -3.99
N GLY A 5 3.57 -10.90 -3.91
CA GLY A 5 3.50 -11.59 -2.63
C GLY A 5 3.88 -13.06 -2.73
N PHE A 6 3.82 -13.73 -1.58
CA PHE A 6 4.15 -15.14 -1.45
C PHE A 6 2.90 -15.99 -1.28
N ASP A 7 2.70 -16.97 -2.16
CA ASP A 7 1.69 -18.01 -1.97
C ASP A 7 2.22 -19.01 -0.95
N ILE A 8 1.73 -18.92 0.28
CA ILE A 8 2.22 -19.75 1.39
C ILE A 8 1.90 -21.24 1.22
N ILE A 9 0.81 -21.55 0.52
CA ILE A 9 0.35 -22.94 0.32
C ILE A 9 1.21 -23.61 -0.74
N ASN A 10 1.38 -22.94 -1.88
CA ASN A 10 2.16 -23.49 -3.00
C ASN A 10 3.66 -23.18 -2.89
N LYS A 11 4.07 -22.38 -1.90
CA LYS A 11 5.46 -21.96 -1.61
C LYS A 11 6.16 -21.29 -2.80
N VAL A 12 5.43 -20.43 -3.49
CA VAL A 12 5.91 -19.71 -4.69
C VAL A 12 5.62 -18.22 -4.59
N TYR A 13 6.51 -17.40 -5.15
CA TYR A 13 6.23 -15.97 -5.31
C TYR A 13 5.33 -15.74 -6.52
N LYS A 14 4.39 -14.80 -6.40
CA LYS A 14 3.49 -14.41 -7.48
C LYS A 14 3.49 -12.90 -7.66
N VAL A 15 3.43 -12.47 -8.92
CA VAL A 15 3.10 -11.10 -9.31
C VAL A 15 1.70 -11.12 -9.90
N VAL A 16 0.82 -10.24 -9.45
CA VAL A 16 -0.55 -10.10 -9.96
C VAL A 16 -0.69 -8.72 -10.57
N VAL A 17 -1.24 -8.67 -11.79
CA VAL A 17 -1.52 -7.42 -12.50
C VAL A 17 -2.99 -7.37 -12.86
N LEU A 18 -3.67 -6.32 -12.41
CA LEU A 18 -5.05 -6.01 -12.75
C LEU A 18 -5.06 -4.97 -13.86
N PHE A 19 -5.66 -5.32 -15.00
CA PHE A 19 -5.92 -4.43 -16.12
C PHE A 19 -7.38 -3.97 -16.07
N LEU A 20 -7.59 -2.68 -16.27
CA LEU A 20 -8.90 -2.05 -16.36
C LEU A 20 -8.89 -1.08 -17.53
N TRP A 21 -9.88 -1.18 -18.39
CA TRP A 21 -10.02 -0.28 -19.54
C TRP A 21 -11.48 -0.03 -19.86
N ALA A 22 -11.75 1.13 -20.45
CA ALA A 22 -13.07 1.47 -20.94
C ALA A 22 -13.30 0.84 -22.31
N ASN A 23 -14.41 0.14 -22.48
CA ASN A 23 -14.92 -0.30 -23.77
C ASN A 23 -16.29 0.36 -24.00
N GLY A 24 -16.26 1.55 -24.61
CA GLY A 24 -17.44 2.43 -24.67
C GLY A 24 -17.87 2.88 -23.27
N ARG A 25 -19.10 2.54 -22.87
CA ARG A 25 -19.64 2.83 -21.53
C ARG A 25 -19.41 1.72 -20.50
N VAL A 26 -18.85 0.58 -20.93
CA VAL A 26 -18.62 -0.57 -20.06
C VAL A 26 -17.17 -0.57 -19.59
N LEU A 27 -16.96 -0.71 -18.29
CA LEU A 27 -15.63 -0.98 -17.74
C LEU A 27 -15.34 -2.48 -17.91
N GLU A 28 -14.23 -2.80 -18.58
CA GLU A 28 -13.72 -4.16 -18.69
C GLU A 28 -12.52 -4.36 -17.76
N SER A 29 -12.31 -5.62 -17.37
CA SER A 29 -11.26 -6.01 -16.46
C SER A 29 -10.62 -7.33 -16.87
N GLU A 30 -9.32 -7.43 -16.63
CA GLU A 30 -8.54 -8.67 -16.75
C GLU A 30 -7.55 -8.76 -15.59
N THR A 31 -7.31 -9.98 -15.12
CA THR A 31 -6.30 -10.27 -14.11
C THR A 31 -5.29 -11.21 -14.72
N GLN A 32 -4.02 -10.84 -14.66
CA GLN A 32 -2.91 -11.70 -15.03
C GLN A 32 -2.07 -12.00 -13.80
N VAL A 33 -1.58 -13.24 -13.72
CA VAL A 33 -0.62 -13.61 -12.69
C VAL A 33 0.58 -14.32 -13.28
N PHE A 34 1.74 -13.93 -12.78
CA PHE A 34 3.01 -14.57 -13.02
C PHE A 34 3.44 -15.28 -11.76
N THR A 35 3.91 -16.51 -11.89
CA THR A 35 4.47 -17.29 -10.78
C THR A 35 5.95 -17.44 -11.00
N LEU A 36 6.76 -17.13 -9.99
CA LEU A 36 8.22 -17.26 -10.08
C LEU A 36 8.59 -18.71 -10.38
N GLY A 37 9.46 -18.92 -11.37
CA GLY A 37 9.80 -20.24 -11.91
C GLY A 37 8.96 -20.67 -13.12
N SER A 38 7.87 -19.96 -13.45
CA SER A 38 7.15 -20.10 -14.71
C SER A 38 7.83 -19.30 -15.83
N SER A 39 7.52 -19.64 -17.08
CA SER A 39 7.95 -18.88 -18.27
C SER A 39 6.89 -17.89 -18.79
N LEU A 40 5.63 -18.01 -18.35
CA LEU A 40 4.51 -17.25 -18.91
C LEU A 40 3.60 -16.64 -17.83
N TRP A 41 3.03 -15.48 -18.19
CA TRP A 41 1.87 -14.92 -17.51
C TRP A 41 0.62 -15.72 -17.90
N ARG A 42 -0.32 -15.86 -16.98
CA ARG A 42 -1.62 -16.48 -17.25
C ARG A 42 -2.75 -15.58 -16.81
N THR A 43 -3.83 -15.58 -17.58
CA THR A 43 -5.06 -14.86 -17.27
C THR A 43 -5.91 -15.71 -16.32
N VAL A 44 -6.48 -15.08 -15.30
CA VAL A 44 -7.35 -15.72 -14.29
C VAL A 44 -8.70 -15.01 -14.22
N ASN A 45 -9.44 -15.27 -13.15
CA ASN A 45 -10.71 -14.60 -12.84
C ASN A 45 -10.60 -13.09 -13.02
N LYS A 46 -11.62 -12.50 -13.65
CA LYS A 46 -11.68 -11.05 -13.89
C LYS A 46 -11.71 -10.30 -12.56
N ALA A 47 -10.93 -9.22 -12.47
CA ALA A 47 -10.99 -8.33 -11.32
C ALA A 47 -12.37 -7.69 -11.20
N PRO A 48 -12.83 -7.34 -9.98
CA PRO A 48 -14.02 -6.52 -9.80
C PRO A 48 -13.95 -5.25 -10.65
N LYS A 49 -15.04 -4.91 -11.34
CA LYS A 49 -15.15 -3.74 -12.23
C LYS A 49 -15.28 -2.45 -11.42
N MET A 50 -14.24 -2.12 -10.67
CA MET A 50 -14.19 -0.99 -9.74
C MET A 50 -13.10 -0.01 -10.13
N ARG A 51 -13.15 1.20 -9.56
CA ARG A 51 -12.08 2.18 -9.70
C ARG A 51 -11.05 1.98 -8.60
N PHE A 52 -9.88 1.48 -8.95
CA PHE A 52 -8.79 1.26 -8.01
C PHE A 52 -7.97 2.54 -7.82
N VAL A 53 -7.55 2.77 -6.57
CA VAL A 53 -6.60 3.83 -6.22
C VAL A 53 -5.20 3.39 -6.68
N LYS A 54 -4.58 4.18 -7.56
CA LYS A 54 -3.27 3.84 -8.14
C LYS A 54 -2.18 3.80 -7.06
N GLY A 55 -1.21 2.89 -7.22
CA GLY A 55 -0.05 2.77 -6.34
C GLY A 55 -0.30 2.12 -4.97
N CYS A 56 -1.56 1.85 -4.60
CA CYS A 56 -1.90 1.20 -3.34
C CYS A 56 -1.94 -0.32 -3.51
N SER A 57 -0.93 -1.04 -3.05
CA SER A 57 -1.03 -2.50 -2.89
C SER A 57 -0.32 -2.98 -1.64
N ALA A 58 -0.98 -3.81 -0.83
CA ALA A 58 -0.39 -4.42 0.36
C ALA A 58 -0.52 -5.95 0.32
N TYR A 59 0.53 -6.65 0.74
CA TYR A 59 0.50 -8.10 0.95
C TYR A 59 0.36 -8.39 2.44
N VAL A 60 -0.75 -9.00 2.84
CA VAL A 60 -1.06 -9.35 4.23
C VAL A 60 -1.81 -10.69 4.24
N ASN A 61 -1.49 -11.58 5.18
CA ASN A 61 -2.20 -12.84 5.39
C ASN A 61 -2.40 -13.68 4.11
N GLY A 62 -1.37 -13.78 3.26
CA GLY A 62 -1.42 -14.56 2.01
C GLY A 62 -2.19 -13.90 0.86
N SER A 63 -2.70 -12.68 1.06
CA SER A 63 -3.53 -11.97 0.10
C SER A 63 -2.94 -10.62 -0.29
N LEU A 64 -3.13 -10.27 -1.56
CA LEU A 64 -2.87 -8.92 -2.06
C LEU A 64 -4.11 -8.06 -1.89
N HIS A 65 -3.93 -6.80 -1.55
CA HIS A 65 -5.01 -5.88 -1.28
C HIS A 65 -4.84 -4.60 -2.08
N TRP A 66 -5.94 -4.05 -2.58
CA TRP A 66 -5.97 -2.75 -3.23
C TRP A 66 -7.18 -1.95 -2.77
N LEU A 67 -6.97 -0.65 -2.58
CA LEU A 67 -8.04 0.27 -2.21
C LEU A 67 -8.84 0.67 -3.46
N THR A 68 -10.17 0.78 -3.33
CA THR A 68 -11.04 1.27 -4.40
C THR A 68 -11.74 2.59 -4.03
N ARG A 69 -12.29 3.25 -5.05
CA ARG A 69 -13.29 4.31 -4.93
C ARG A 69 -14.68 3.71 -5.14
N GLY A 70 -15.67 4.27 -4.45
CA GLY A 70 -17.09 4.02 -4.73
C GLY A 70 -17.45 4.38 -6.18
N GLU A 71 -18.62 3.91 -6.64
CA GLU A 71 -19.03 4.18 -8.02
C GLU A 71 -19.37 5.67 -8.20
N PRO A 72 -19.02 6.28 -9.34
CA PRO A 72 -19.49 7.63 -9.63
C PRO A 72 -21.03 7.66 -9.72
N GLY A 73 -21.68 8.39 -8.81
CA GLY A 73 -23.11 8.69 -8.89
C GLY A 73 -24.03 7.88 -7.97
N ASP A 74 -23.50 6.92 -7.21
CA ASP A 74 -24.28 6.18 -6.20
C ASP A 74 -24.48 6.99 -4.88
N GLY A 75 -23.82 8.16 -4.76
CA GLY A 75 -23.78 8.97 -3.54
C GLY A 75 -23.06 8.30 -2.36
N SER A 76 -22.64 7.05 -2.54
CA SER A 76 -22.00 6.19 -1.57
C SER A 76 -20.49 6.33 -1.72
N ARG A 77 -19.91 7.10 -0.80
CA ARG A 77 -18.45 7.17 -0.64
C ARG A 77 -17.86 5.90 -0.02
N SER A 78 -18.62 4.80 0.02
CA SER A 78 -18.22 3.55 0.65
C SER A 78 -17.06 2.95 -0.12
N LYS A 79 -15.85 3.14 0.41
CA LYS A 79 -14.63 2.58 -0.13
C LYS A 79 -14.50 1.16 0.41
N ILE A 80 -14.15 0.24 -0.48
CA ILE A 80 -13.88 -1.13 -0.10
C ILE A 80 -12.43 -1.44 -0.38
N ILE A 81 -11.90 -2.43 0.32
CA ILE A 81 -10.59 -2.98 0.02
C ILE A 81 -10.84 -4.29 -0.71
N VAL A 82 -10.40 -4.35 -1.97
CA VAL A 82 -10.45 -5.59 -2.74
C VAL A 82 -9.24 -6.42 -2.36
N SER A 83 -9.46 -7.68 -2.01
CA SER A 83 -8.39 -8.65 -1.80
C SER A 83 -8.30 -9.65 -2.95
N PHE A 84 -7.13 -10.23 -3.15
CA PHE A 84 -6.89 -11.37 -4.03
C PHE A 84 -6.01 -12.38 -3.28
N THR A 85 -6.60 -13.51 -2.93
CA THR A 85 -5.90 -14.57 -2.20
C THR A 85 -4.97 -15.31 -3.14
N LEU A 86 -3.66 -15.35 -2.86
CA LEU A 86 -2.69 -15.90 -3.80
C LEU A 86 -2.81 -17.41 -3.99
N SER A 87 -3.23 -18.15 -2.97
CA SER A 87 -3.34 -19.61 -3.00
C SER A 87 -4.55 -20.11 -3.79
N SER A 88 -5.72 -19.47 -3.61
CA SER A 88 -6.96 -19.83 -4.33
C SER A 88 -7.17 -19.01 -5.61
N GLU A 89 -6.50 -17.86 -5.72
CA GLU A 89 -6.62 -16.94 -6.87
C GLU A 89 -8.02 -16.39 -7.06
N GLU A 90 -8.65 -16.12 -5.92
CA GLU A 90 -9.99 -15.60 -5.82
C GLU A 90 -9.97 -14.18 -5.26
N PHE A 91 -10.89 -13.37 -5.77
CA PHE A 91 -11.13 -12.04 -5.25
C PHE A 91 -12.04 -12.10 -4.03
N GLY A 92 -11.75 -11.25 -3.06
CA GLY A 92 -12.58 -11.00 -1.90
C GLY A 92 -12.75 -9.50 -1.64
N VAL A 93 -13.53 -9.20 -0.61
CA VAL A 93 -13.71 -7.84 -0.12
C VAL A 93 -13.40 -7.84 1.38
N ILE A 94 -12.59 -6.88 1.79
CA ILE A 94 -12.22 -6.62 3.18
C ILE A 94 -12.93 -5.34 3.62
N PRO A 95 -13.52 -5.30 4.83
CA PRO A 95 -14.17 -4.12 5.34
C PRO A 95 -13.16 -2.99 5.54
N SER A 96 -13.44 -1.83 4.96
CA SER A 96 -12.72 -0.59 5.22
C SER A 96 -13.10 -0.02 6.60
N PRO A 97 -12.20 0.69 7.29
CA PRO A 97 -12.60 1.51 8.43
C PRO A 97 -13.59 2.59 7.98
N GLU A 98 -14.32 3.16 8.94
CA GLU A 98 -15.12 4.37 8.73
C GLU A 98 -14.17 5.57 8.57
N PHE A 99 -13.57 5.65 7.40
CA PHE A 99 -12.57 6.64 7.11
C PHE A 99 -13.12 7.71 6.15
N ASN A 100 -13.21 8.92 6.68
CA ASN A 100 -13.63 10.10 5.93
C ASN A 100 -12.42 10.76 5.31
N TYR A 101 -12.21 10.52 4.02
CA TYR A 101 -11.29 11.33 3.24
C TYR A 101 -11.78 12.77 3.26
N LEU A 102 -10.95 13.68 3.79
CA LEU A 102 -11.08 15.11 3.52
C LEU A 102 -10.62 15.41 2.09
N SER A 103 -11.15 14.72 1.08
CA SER A 103 -11.04 15.19 -0.29
C SER A 103 -12.31 15.94 -0.63
N THR A 104 -12.40 17.19 -0.17
CA THR A 104 -13.27 18.22 -0.74
C THR A 104 -13.00 18.43 -2.24
N ILE A 105 -11.92 17.83 -2.76
CA ILE A 105 -11.53 17.86 -4.17
C ILE A 105 -11.60 16.43 -4.71
N GLU A 106 -12.53 16.17 -5.63
CA GLU A 106 -12.61 14.95 -6.46
C GLU A 106 -11.41 14.83 -7.42
N SER A 107 -10.19 15.09 -6.98
CA SER A 107 -9.00 15.05 -7.83
C SER A 107 -8.20 13.76 -7.62
N PHE A 108 -7.60 13.29 -8.71
CA PHE A 108 -6.59 12.23 -8.71
C PHE A 108 -5.37 12.55 -7.82
N LYS A 109 -5.17 13.82 -7.43
CA LYS A 109 -4.10 14.24 -6.52
C LYS A 109 -4.32 13.78 -5.08
N ALA A 110 -5.56 13.62 -4.63
CA ALA A 110 -5.84 13.13 -3.29
C ALA A 110 -5.49 11.64 -3.16
N ASP A 111 -5.72 10.85 -4.23
CA ASP A 111 -5.40 9.41 -4.28
C ASP A 111 -3.91 9.11 -4.05
N SER A 112 -3.02 9.97 -4.53
CA SER A 112 -1.58 9.79 -4.32
C SER A 112 -1.14 10.01 -2.87
N LEU A 113 -1.97 10.63 -2.02
CA LEU A 113 -1.66 10.90 -0.60
C LEU A 113 -2.12 9.76 0.32
N ILE A 114 -2.69 8.71 -0.26
CA ILE A 114 -3.33 7.62 0.45
C ILE A 114 -2.58 6.37 0.07
N GLN A 115 -2.26 5.56 1.07
CA GLN A 115 -1.56 4.33 0.86
C GLN A 115 -2.25 3.19 1.58
N LEU A 116 -2.26 2.03 0.93
CA LEU A 116 -2.54 0.76 1.56
C LEU A 116 -1.22 0.02 1.68
N VAL A 117 -0.80 -0.26 2.92
CA VAL A 117 0.51 -0.82 3.25
C VAL A 117 0.36 -1.95 4.26
N GLU A 118 1.38 -2.78 4.36
CA GLU A 118 1.54 -3.71 5.48
C GLU A 118 2.38 -3.02 6.56
N LEU A 119 1.89 -3.02 7.79
CA LEU A 119 2.63 -2.55 8.97
C LEU A 119 2.48 -3.57 10.10
N ARG A 120 3.57 -4.22 10.49
CA ARG A 120 3.57 -5.29 11.53
C ARG A 120 2.58 -6.40 11.23
N GLU A 121 2.64 -6.92 10.01
CA GLU A 121 1.77 -7.97 9.49
C GLU A 121 0.28 -7.59 9.48
N CYS A 122 -0.04 -6.32 9.76
CA CYS A 122 -1.39 -5.80 9.76
C CYS A 122 -1.64 -4.98 8.50
N LEU A 123 -2.83 -5.15 7.92
CA LEU A 123 -3.28 -4.29 6.83
C LEU A 123 -3.52 -2.88 7.37
N SER A 124 -2.87 -1.90 6.75
CA SER A 124 -2.87 -0.53 7.24
C SER A 124 -3.12 0.49 6.15
N ILE A 125 -3.83 1.56 6.49
CA ILE A 125 -4.06 2.71 5.60
C ILE A 125 -3.30 3.90 6.18
N VAL A 126 -2.53 4.58 5.33
CA VAL A 126 -1.87 5.84 5.69
C VAL A 126 -2.45 6.93 4.81
N ASP A 127 -3.07 7.93 5.43
CA ASP A 127 -3.61 9.09 4.74
C ASP A 127 -2.87 10.36 5.17
N SER A 128 -2.09 10.91 4.24
CA SER A 128 -1.37 12.16 4.41
C SER A 128 -2.11 13.37 3.81
N SER A 129 -3.39 13.24 3.44
CA SER A 129 -4.19 14.30 2.81
C SER A 129 -4.59 15.42 3.76
N PHE A 130 -4.49 15.21 5.08
CA PHE A 130 -4.78 16.25 6.06
C PHE A 130 -3.63 17.25 6.14
N ASP A 131 -3.94 18.54 6.30
CA ASP A 131 -2.93 19.60 6.29
C ASP A 131 -1.97 19.53 7.49
N HIS A 132 -2.43 19.00 8.62
CA HIS A 132 -1.74 19.14 9.91
C HIS A 132 -1.31 17.82 10.53
N HIS A 133 -1.80 16.70 10.01
CA HIS A 133 -1.49 15.39 10.53
C HIS A 133 -1.55 14.34 9.42
N ILE A 134 -1.13 13.13 9.76
CA ILE A 134 -1.29 11.92 8.97
C ILE A 134 -2.18 11.00 9.80
N GLU A 135 -3.20 10.43 9.19
CA GLU A 135 -4.00 9.37 9.84
C GLU A 135 -3.46 8.01 9.43
N ILE A 136 -3.19 7.17 10.42
CA ILE A 136 -2.75 5.79 10.23
C ILE A 136 -3.83 4.89 10.83
N TRP A 137 -4.43 4.07 9.99
CA TRP A 137 -5.39 3.04 10.38
C TRP A 137 -4.73 1.69 10.31
N VAL A 138 -4.89 0.87 11.35
CA VAL A 138 -4.30 -0.48 11.43
C VAL A 138 -5.39 -1.49 11.78
N MET A 139 -5.61 -2.49 10.93
CA MET A 139 -6.51 -3.61 11.17
C MET A 139 -5.82 -4.64 12.06
N LYS A 140 -6.17 -4.68 13.34
CA LYS A 140 -5.52 -5.57 14.31
C LYS A 140 -5.86 -7.04 14.10
N ASP A 141 -7.12 -7.32 13.72
CA ASP A 141 -7.58 -8.66 13.41
C ASP A 141 -8.01 -8.70 11.95
N TYR A 142 -7.33 -9.53 11.16
CA TYR A 142 -7.53 -9.58 9.72
C TYR A 142 -9.00 -9.86 9.35
N ASN A 143 -9.55 -9.05 8.45
CA ASN A 143 -10.92 -9.09 7.97
C ASN A 143 -12.01 -8.82 9.04
N VAL A 144 -11.66 -8.19 10.17
CA VAL A 144 -12.61 -7.77 11.21
C VAL A 144 -12.73 -6.25 11.21
N LYS A 145 -13.90 -5.71 10.85
CA LYS A 145 -14.13 -4.25 10.72
C LYS A 145 -13.86 -3.52 12.03
N GLU A 146 -14.29 -4.10 13.15
CA GLU A 146 -14.22 -3.50 14.48
C GLU A 146 -12.77 -3.45 15.02
N SER A 147 -11.85 -4.18 14.40
CA SER A 147 -10.44 -4.24 14.80
C SER A 147 -9.60 -3.08 14.24
N TRP A 148 -10.17 -2.25 13.38
CA TRP A 148 -9.49 -1.07 12.87
C TRP A 148 -9.24 -0.07 14.00
N THR A 149 -7.98 0.26 14.21
CA THR A 149 -7.52 1.25 15.19
C THR A 149 -6.89 2.43 14.47
N ARG A 150 -7.19 3.66 14.92
CA ARG A 150 -6.66 4.90 14.32
C ARG A 150 -5.61 5.54 15.21
N PHE A 151 -4.53 6.01 14.60
CA PHE A 151 -3.51 6.86 15.20
C PHE A 151 -3.34 8.11 14.34
N CYS A 152 -3.05 9.24 14.98
CA CYS A 152 -2.77 10.50 14.28
C CYS A 152 -1.33 10.94 14.54
N VAL A 153 -0.60 11.24 13.48
CA VAL A 153 0.78 11.71 13.53
C VAL A 153 0.81 13.18 13.11
N SER A 154 1.16 14.08 14.02
CA SER A 154 1.22 15.50 13.72
C SER A 154 2.36 15.82 12.73
N LYS A 155 2.07 16.60 11.70
CA LYS A 155 3.06 17.08 10.72
C LYS A 155 3.97 18.18 11.28
N TYR A 156 3.56 18.85 12.38
CA TYR A 156 4.30 19.98 12.96
C TYR A 156 5.66 19.60 13.57
N TYR A 157 5.86 18.33 13.92
CA TYR A 157 7.11 17.85 14.54
C TYR A 157 8.19 17.46 13.52
N LEU A 158 7.94 17.59 12.21
CA LEU A 158 8.92 17.35 11.15
C LEU A 158 9.88 18.56 10.95
N GLU A 159 10.38 19.14 12.04
CA GLU A 159 11.39 20.23 12.04
C GLU A 159 11.08 21.42 11.10
N GLY A 160 9.82 21.86 11.03
CA GLY A 160 9.42 22.99 10.18
C GLY A 160 9.29 22.66 8.68
N MET A 161 9.43 21.39 8.29
CA MET A 161 9.17 20.93 6.94
C MET A 161 7.68 20.61 6.75
N GLN A 162 7.00 21.34 5.86
CA GLN A 162 5.63 21.03 5.45
C GLN A 162 5.64 20.02 4.30
N PHE A 163 5.80 18.73 4.62
CA PHE A 163 5.72 17.69 3.61
C PHE A 163 4.27 17.45 3.16
N LYS A 164 4.06 17.35 1.85
CA LYS A 164 2.72 17.13 1.29
C LYS A 164 2.42 15.65 1.16
N LEU A 165 3.37 14.90 0.64
CA LEU A 165 3.29 13.46 0.45
C LEU A 165 4.10 12.76 1.54
N VAL A 166 3.46 11.81 2.22
CA VAL A 166 4.16 10.93 3.16
C VAL A 166 3.84 9.50 2.85
N ASN A 167 4.89 8.73 2.56
CA ASN A 167 4.80 7.33 2.23
C ASN A 167 5.31 6.49 3.40
N ALA A 168 4.47 5.70 4.05
CA ALA A 168 4.96 4.72 5.02
C ALA A 168 5.59 3.54 4.29
N ILE A 169 6.86 3.26 4.57
CA ILE A 169 7.62 2.20 3.90
C ILE A 169 7.64 0.92 4.74
N SER A 170 7.74 1.07 6.06
CA SER A 170 7.86 -0.07 6.97
C SER A 170 7.57 0.31 8.39
N PHE A 171 7.19 -0.69 9.16
CA PHE A 171 7.18 -0.64 10.60
C PHE A 171 8.42 -1.40 11.15
N ARG A 172 9.25 -0.74 11.96
CA ARG A 172 10.44 -1.28 12.62
C ARG A 172 10.16 -1.78 14.05
N GLN A 173 11.13 -2.45 14.64
CA GLN A 173 11.11 -2.74 16.09
C GLN A 173 11.01 -1.41 16.89
N ASN A 174 10.56 -1.48 18.15
CA ASN A 174 10.43 -0.31 19.06
C ASN A 174 9.40 0.76 18.65
N ASN A 175 8.32 0.35 17.99
CA ASN A 175 7.19 1.25 17.68
C ASN A 175 7.56 2.36 16.68
N GLU A 176 8.50 2.09 15.79
CA GLU A 176 8.96 3.06 14.79
C GLU A 176 8.36 2.80 13.40
N ILE A 177 7.87 3.84 12.74
CA ILE A 177 7.42 3.83 11.35
C ILE A 177 8.41 4.61 10.52
N VAL A 178 8.93 4.00 9.46
CA VAL A 178 9.75 4.70 8.46
C VAL A 178 8.84 5.36 7.44
N LEU A 179 8.98 6.67 7.34
CA LEU A 179 8.23 7.54 6.45
C LEU A 179 9.19 8.12 5.41
N LEU A 180 8.80 8.02 4.14
CA LEU A 180 9.43 8.75 3.05
C LEU A 180 8.61 9.99 2.74
N CYS A 181 9.19 11.14 3.03
CA CYS A 181 8.53 12.43 2.95
C CYS A 181 8.94 13.14 1.65
N ASP A 182 7.94 13.48 0.82
CA ASP A 182 8.06 14.11 -0.51
C ASP A 182 9.08 13.48 -1.48
N PHE A 183 9.47 12.23 -1.24
CA PHE A 183 10.60 11.57 -1.90
C PHE A 183 11.92 12.35 -1.76
N LEU A 184 12.12 13.03 -0.62
CA LEU A 184 13.31 13.84 -0.34
C LEU A 184 14.03 13.42 0.93
N SER A 185 13.32 12.84 1.89
CA SER A 185 13.89 12.45 3.17
C SER A 185 13.21 11.20 3.73
N LEU A 186 14.01 10.40 4.45
CA LEU A 186 13.52 9.28 5.25
C LEU A 186 13.53 9.68 6.71
N VAL A 187 12.42 9.48 7.39
CA VAL A 187 12.24 9.82 8.80
C VAL A 187 11.68 8.61 9.54
N SER A 188 12.25 8.27 10.68
CA SER A 188 11.70 7.30 11.61
C SER A 188 10.80 8.04 12.59
N TYR A 189 9.55 7.61 12.69
CA TYR A 189 8.57 8.15 13.62
C TYR A 189 8.26 7.13 14.71
N ASN A 190 8.54 7.45 15.96
CA ASN A 190 8.19 6.60 17.08
C ASN A 190 6.75 6.87 17.54
N THR A 191 5.88 5.87 17.42
CA THR A 191 4.44 6.01 17.68
C THR A 191 4.09 6.12 19.16
N GLU A 192 5.00 5.77 20.08
CA GLU A 192 4.76 5.91 21.53
C GLU A 192 5.17 7.28 22.05
N THR A 193 6.35 7.75 21.64
CA THR A 193 6.91 9.02 22.11
C THR A 193 6.49 10.20 21.23
N GLY A 194 6.07 9.95 19.99
CA GLY A 194 5.78 10.98 19.00
C GLY A 194 7.02 11.62 18.37
N ASN A 195 8.21 11.09 18.66
CA ASN A 195 9.47 11.66 18.19
C ASN A 195 9.80 11.25 16.75
N PHE A 196 10.46 12.17 16.04
CA PHE A 196 10.99 11.94 14.70
C PHE A 196 12.51 11.92 14.74
N THR A 197 13.11 11.05 13.95
CA THR A 197 14.56 11.01 13.73
C THR A 197 14.85 10.80 12.25
N THR A 198 15.84 11.50 11.71
CA THR A 198 16.26 11.30 10.32
C THR A 198 16.89 9.92 10.18
N VAL A 199 16.50 9.19 9.13
CA VAL A 199 17.09 7.89 8.79
C VAL A 199 18.13 8.10 7.72
N GLU A 200 19.38 7.81 8.05
CA GLU A 200 20.47 7.78 7.07
C GLU A 200 20.52 6.41 6.39
N VAL A 201 20.68 6.41 5.06
CA VAL A 201 20.85 5.19 4.27
C VAL A 201 22.21 5.23 3.61
N GLY A 202 23.06 4.25 3.92
CA GLY A 202 24.40 4.15 3.35
C GLY A 202 24.37 4.16 1.82
N GLY A 203 25.12 5.09 1.20
CA GLY A 203 25.16 5.28 -0.25
C GLY A 203 24.16 6.30 -0.81
N LEU A 204 23.27 6.86 0.02
CA LEU A 204 22.42 8.00 -0.30
C LEU A 204 22.85 9.20 0.55
N ASN A 205 23.20 10.31 -0.07
CA ASN A 205 23.32 11.56 0.66
C ASN A 205 21.91 12.08 0.98
N ASN A 206 21.72 12.73 2.13
CA ASN A 206 20.45 13.36 2.53
C ASN A 206 20.12 14.63 1.70
N ASN A 207 20.44 14.64 0.41
CA ASN A 207 20.14 15.72 -0.51
C ASN A 207 18.93 15.33 -1.40
N ALA A 208 18.15 16.34 -1.78
CA ALA A 208 16.95 16.18 -2.59
C ALA A 208 17.21 15.52 -3.96
N ASP A 209 18.41 15.70 -4.52
CA ASP A 209 18.74 15.29 -5.88
C ASP A 209 19.03 13.79 -6.00
N ASP A 210 19.52 13.15 -4.94
CA ASP A 210 19.71 11.70 -4.94
C ASP A 210 18.39 10.95 -4.80
N PHE A 211 17.47 11.41 -3.93
CA PHE A 211 16.16 10.76 -3.80
C PHE A 211 15.24 10.96 -5.02
N ARG A 212 15.34 12.10 -5.71
CA ARG A 212 14.60 12.34 -6.98
C ARG A 212 14.94 11.33 -8.07
N LYS A 213 16.09 10.66 -8.04
CA LYS A 213 16.41 9.63 -9.05
C LYS A 213 15.56 8.35 -8.87
N TYR A 214 14.91 8.19 -7.71
CA TYR A 214 14.16 6.99 -7.33
C TYR A 214 12.63 7.20 -7.32
N TYR A 215 12.08 7.88 -8.33
CA TYR A 215 10.63 8.03 -8.56
C TYR A 215 9.83 6.70 -8.64
N GLY A 216 10.50 5.54 -8.53
CA GLY A 216 9.89 4.20 -8.53
C GLY A 216 9.34 3.72 -7.19
N GLY A 217 9.44 4.53 -6.13
CA GLY A 217 8.99 4.16 -4.78
C GLY A 217 10.08 3.46 -3.96
N ALA A 218 9.86 3.38 -2.66
CA ALA A 218 10.73 2.70 -1.71
C ALA A 218 9.97 1.53 -1.09
N PHE A 219 10.61 0.36 -1.05
CA PHE A 219 10.06 -0.84 -0.44
C PHE A 219 11.01 -1.26 0.68
N SER A 220 10.45 -1.66 1.82
CA SER A 220 11.25 -2.34 2.82
C SER A 220 11.50 -3.77 2.37
N TYR A 221 12.78 -4.14 2.36
CA TYR A 221 13.18 -5.53 2.25
C TYR A 221 13.58 -5.99 3.65
N VAL A 222 12.74 -6.81 4.27
CA VAL A 222 13.13 -7.62 5.42
C VAL A 222 13.56 -8.96 4.86
N GLU A 223 14.78 -9.39 5.18
CA GLU A 223 15.29 -10.71 4.81
C GLU A 223 14.49 -11.79 5.57
N SER A 224 13.31 -12.14 5.04
CA SER A 224 12.56 -13.30 5.50
C SER A 224 13.14 -14.55 4.83
N LEU A 225 13.25 -15.63 5.61
CA LEU A 225 14.04 -16.85 5.37
C LEU A 225 13.68 -17.69 4.12
N ILE A 226 13.03 -17.13 3.10
CA ILE A 226 12.86 -17.78 1.80
C ILE A 226 13.53 -16.91 0.74
N SER A 227 14.80 -17.20 0.48
CA SER A 227 15.55 -16.53 -0.58
C SER A 227 14.85 -16.77 -1.93
N PRO A 228 14.63 -15.74 -2.77
CA PRO A 228 14.23 -15.95 -4.17
C PRO A 228 15.21 -16.84 -4.93
N LYS A 229 16.47 -16.92 -4.46
CA LYS A 229 17.53 -17.76 -5.04
C LYS A 229 17.28 -19.26 -4.85
N SER A 230 16.50 -19.69 -3.86
CA SER A 230 16.14 -21.12 -3.71
C SER A 230 15.06 -21.59 -4.70
N ALA A 231 14.34 -20.67 -5.35
CA ALA A 231 13.31 -20.99 -6.35
C ALA A 231 13.83 -20.91 -7.80
N CYS A 232 15.01 -20.34 -8.04
CA CYS A 232 15.66 -20.34 -9.34
C CYS A 232 16.76 -21.41 -9.38
N ARG A 233 16.39 -22.65 -9.73
CA ARG A 233 17.31 -23.55 -10.42
C ARG A 233 17.00 -23.45 -11.91
N ILE A 234 17.84 -22.71 -12.62
CA ILE A 234 17.96 -22.81 -14.09
C ILE A 234 18.71 -24.09 -14.39
#